data_AF-A0A527GDR2-F1
#
_entry.id   AF-A0A527GDR2-F1
#
_cell.length_a   1.000
_cell.length_b   1.000
_cell.length_c   1.000
_cell.angle_alpha   90.00
_cell.angle_beta   90.00
_cell.angle_gamma   90.00
#
_symmetry.space_group_name_H-M   'P 1'
#
loop_
_entity.id
_entity.type
_entity.pdbx_description
1 polymer ?
#
loop_
_entity_poly.entity_id
_entity_poly.type
_entity_poly.pdbx_seq_one_letter_code
_entity_poly.pdbx_strand_id
1 'polypeptide(L)' 'PVPAVDAHKYKRGHVGVFSGGPSATGAARLSAMAAARSGAGAVTVLSPGNAMQVNAIHLTSIMLREAGSLEEVQE' A
#
# COMPACT_ATOMS: atom_id res chain seq x y z
N PRO A 1 -14.48 13.00 -9.48
CA PRO A 1 -13.95 13.24 -10.85
C PRO A 1 -14.04 11.97 -11.72
N VAL A 2 -14.47 12.12 -12.97
CA VAL A 2 -14.52 11.03 -13.96
C VAL A 2 -13.15 10.97 -14.66
N PRO A 3 -12.46 9.82 -14.71
CA PRO A 3 -11.20 9.70 -15.44
C PRO A 3 -11.39 9.95 -16.94
N ALA A 4 -10.39 10.53 -17.59
CA ALA A 4 -10.33 10.58 -19.04
C ALA A 4 -10.26 9.15 -19.63
N VAL A 5 -10.71 8.98 -20.88
CA VAL A 5 -10.78 7.66 -21.55
C VAL A 5 -9.38 7.03 -21.71
N ASP A 6 -8.35 7.86 -21.86
CA ASP A 6 -6.95 7.47 -21.98
C ASP A 6 -6.21 7.39 -20.63
N ALA A 7 -6.90 7.62 -19.51
CA ALA A 7 -6.29 7.55 -18.19
C ALA A 7 -6.02 6.10 -17.77
N HIS A 8 -4.79 5.83 -17.34
CA HIS A 8 -4.37 4.54 -16.78
C HIS A 8 -4.01 4.65 -15.30
N LYS A 9 -3.81 3.51 -14.63
CA LYS A 9 -3.54 3.43 -13.19
C LYS A 9 -2.46 4.41 -12.72
N TYR A 10 -1.33 4.54 -13.42
CA TYR A 10 -0.26 5.47 -13.00
C TYR A 10 -0.60 6.97 -13.14
N LYS A 11 -1.64 7.35 -13.89
CA LYS A 11 -2.16 8.73 -13.93
C LYS A 11 -3.07 9.04 -12.74
N ARG A 12 -3.52 8.02 -11.99
CA ARG A 12 -4.41 8.16 -10.83
C ARG A 12 -3.67 8.18 -9.49
N GLY A 13 -2.36 8.39 -9.53
CA GLY A 13 -1.50 8.47 -8.35
C GLY A 13 -1.18 7.11 -7.73
N HIS A 14 -0.16 7.11 -6.87
CA HIS A 14 0.29 5.96 -6.09
C HIS A 14 0.30 6.35 -4.61
N VAL A 15 -0.37 5.56 -3.78
CA VAL A 15 -0.39 5.76 -2.32
C VAL A 15 0.56 4.78 -1.63
N GLY A 16 1.46 5.29 -0.79
CA GLY A 16 2.25 4.50 0.15
C GLY A 16 1.63 4.53 1.55
N VAL A 17 1.57 3.38 2.23
CA VAL A 17 1.06 3.26 3.60
C VAL A 17 2.08 2.52 4.47
N PHE A 18 2.57 3.15 5.53
CA PHE A 18 3.45 2.47 6.48
C PHE A 18 2.67 1.57 7.44
N SER A 19 3.19 0.38 7.66
CA SER A 19 2.64 -0.63 8.56
C SER A 19 3.40 -0.70 9.87
N GLY A 20 2.69 -1.07 10.93
CA GLY A 20 3.30 -1.44 12.19
C GLY A 20 3.83 -2.87 12.18
N GLY A 21 4.28 -3.33 13.34
CA GLY A 21 4.70 -4.72 13.55
C GLY A 21 3.56 -5.73 13.35
N PRO A 22 3.85 -7.04 13.47
CA PRO A 22 2.92 -8.12 13.10
C PRO A 22 1.58 -8.08 13.85
N SER A 23 1.58 -7.60 15.11
CA SER A 23 0.37 -7.41 15.92
C SER A 23 -0.36 -6.08 15.68
N ALA A 24 0.17 -5.19 14.86
CA ALA A 24 -0.31 -3.82 14.65
C ALA A 24 -0.52 -3.45 13.16
N THR A 25 -0.84 -4.43 12.32
CA THR A 25 -1.04 -4.24 10.87
C THR A 25 -2.43 -3.73 10.48
N GLY A 26 -3.39 -3.69 11.41
CA GLY A 26 -4.79 -3.36 11.14
C GLY A 26 -4.99 -1.99 10.50
N ALA A 27 -4.40 -0.95 11.08
CA ALA A 27 -4.56 0.43 10.59
C ALA A 27 -4.03 0.61 9.16
N ALA A 28 -2.89 0.00 8.84
CA ALA A 28 -2.31 0.07 7.51
C ALA A 28 -3.17 -0.65 6.47
N ARG A 29 -3.69 -1.84 6.79
CA ARG A 29 -4.60 -2.59 5.91
C ARG A 29 -5.87 -1.81 5.60
N LEU A 30 -6.52 -1.22 6.61
CA LEU A 30 -7.72 -0.41 6.42
C LEU A 30 -7.45 0.83 5.56
N SER A 31 -6.33 1.51 5.82
CA SER A 31 -5.93 2.72 5.08
C SER A 31 -5.63 2.39 3.62
N ALA A 32 -4.89 1.31 3.36
CA ALA A 32 -4.57 0.88 2.00
C ALA A 32 -5.82 0.49 1.19
N MET A 33 -6.74 -0.27 1.80
CA MET A 33 -8.01 -0.61 1.15
C MET A 33 -8.88 0.62 0.92
N ALA A 34 -8.91 1.57 1.85
CA ALA A 34 -9.62 2.83 1.68
C ALA A 34 -9.05 3.63 0.49
N ALA A 35 -7.73 3.76 0.39
CA ALA A 35 -7.07 4.43 -0.72
C ALA A 35 -7.42 3.79 -2.08
N ALA A 36 -7.39 2.46 -2.17
CA ALA A 36 -7.77 1.74 -3.37
C ALA A 36 -9.24 2.01 -3.76
N ARG A 37 -10.16 1.99 -2.79
CA ARG A 37 -11.59 2.30 -3.03
C ARG A 37 -11.83 3.77 -3.38
N SER A 38 -11.04 4.69 -2.83
CA SER A 38 -11.09 6.11 -3.16
C SER A 38 -10.56 6.42 -4.56
N GLY A 39 -9.96 5.44 -5.24
CA GLY A 39 -9.58 5.54 -6.65
C GLY A 39 -8.12 5.89 -6.89
N ALA A 40 -7.24 5.60 -5.92
CA ALA A 40 -5.80 5.54 -6.14
C ALA A 40 -5.50 4.51 -7.23
N GLY A 41 -4.57 4.83 -8.12
CA GLY A 41 -4.20 3.94 -9.22
C GLY A 41 -3.38 2.73 -8.78
N ALA A 42 -2.49 2.94 -7.82
CA ALA A 42 -1.68 1.90 -7.20
C ALA A 42 -1.55 2.18 -5.69
N VAL A 43 -1.41 1.12 -4.91
CA VAL A 43 -1.21 1.22 -3.45
C VAL A 43 -0.13 0.23 -3.03
N THR A 44 0.83 0.70 -2.23
CA THR A 44 1.87 -0.13 -1.61
C THR A 44 1.79 0.01 -0.09
N VAL A 45 1.79 -1.10 0.64
CA VAL A 45 2.03 -1.13 2.08
C VAL A 45 3.51 -1.39 2.32
N LEU A 46 4.15 -0.44 2.99
CA LEU A 46 5.53 -0.48 3.46
C LEU A 46 5.53 -1.14 4.84
N SER A 47 6.01 -2.37 4.92
CA SER A 47 5.88 -3.21 6.13
C SER A 47 7.25 -3.56 6.67
N PRO A 48 7.44 -3.61 8.01
CA PRO A 48 8.64 -4.22 8.56
C PRO A 48 8.68 -5.71 8.18
N GLY A 49 9.88 -6.28 8.05
CA GLY A 49 10.08 -7.66 7.58
C GLY A 49 9.28 -8.69 8.37
N ASN A 50 9.21 -8.55 9.70
CA ASN A 50 8.45 -9.45 10.56
C ASN A 50 6.92 -9.37 10.41
N ALA A 51 6.39 -8.36 9.70
CA ALA A 51 4.96 -8.19 9.43
C ALA A 51 4.60 -8.46 7.96
N MET A 52 5.57 -8.75 7.09
CA MET A 52 5.35 -8.96 5.65
C MET A 52 4.36 -10.09 5.38
N GLN A 53 4.55 -11.26 6.00
CA GLN A 53 3.63 -12.39 5.80
C GLN A 53 2.22 -12.12 6.34
N VAL A 54 2.11 -11.43 7.48
CA VAL A 54 0.81 -11.05 8.05
C VAL A 54 0.06 -10.17 7.05
N ASN A 55 0.72 -9.16 6.48
CA ASN A 55 0.11 -8.31 5.46
C ASN A 55 -0.20 -9.08 4.17
N ALA A 56 0.68 -9.98 3.71
CA ALA A 56 0.53 -10.75 2.47
C ALA A 56 -0.69 -11.68 2.48
N ILE A 57 -1.00 -12.28 3.62
CA ILE A 57 -2.17 -13.16 3.77
C ILE A 57 -3.49 -12.40 3.58
N HIS A 58 -3.51 -11.09 3.87
CA HIS A 58 -4.74 -10.29 3.84
C HIS A 58 -4.86 -9.37 2.62
N LEU A 59 -3.74 -8.99 1.99
CA LEU A 59 -3.68 -7.97 0.96
C LEU A 59 -3.35 -8.61 -0.40
N THR A 60 -4.37 -8.81 -1.23
CA THR A 60 -4.24 -9.52 -2.51
C THR A 60 -3.98 -8.59 -3.71
N SER A 61 -4.55 -7.38 -3.69
CA SER A 61 -4.39 -6.39 -4.76
C SER A 61 -3.46 -5.22 -4.40
N ILE A 62 -3.08 -5.12 -3.13
CA ILE A 62 -2.20 -4.08 -2.61
C ILE A 62 -0.77 -4.63 -2.63
N MET A 63 0.17 -3.87 -3.19
CA MET A 63 1.57 -4.26 -3.24
C MET A 63 2.19 -4.22 -1.85
N LEU A 64 3.17 -5.10 -1.60
CA LEU A 64 3.96 -5.09 -0.37
C LEU A 64 5.42 -4.81 -0.70
N ARG A 65 6.04 -4.01 0.16
CA ARG A 65 7.48 -3.76 0.14
C ARG A 65 7.96 -3.75 1.57
N GLU A 66 9.08 -4.43 1.79
CA GLU A 66 9.75 -4.37 3.09
C GLU A 66 10.33 -2.97 3.31
N ALA A 67 10.14 -2.44 4.50
CA ALA A 67 10.67 -1.15 4.92
C ALA A 67 11.17 -1.25 6.37
N GLY A 68 12.45 -1.58 6.51
CA GLY A 68 13.19 -1.63 7.77
C GLY A 68 13.97 -0.34 8.06
N SER A 69 14.32 0.44 7.02
CA SER A 69 14.98 1.74 7.17
C SER A 69 14.37 2.82 6.25
N LEU A 70 14.74 4.09 6.50
CA LEU A 70 14.32 5.21 5.65
C LEU A 70 14.97 5.16 4.26
N GLU A 71 16.18 4.63 4.13
CA GLU A 71 16.86 4.51 2.83
C GLU A 71 16.11 3.53 1.91
N GLU A 72 15.59 2.44 2.46
CA GLU A 72 14.84 1.42 1.71
C GLU A 72 13.52 1.92 1.12
N VAL A 73 13.04 3.10 1.55
CA VAL A 73 11.77 3.70 1.11
C VAL A 73 11.97 4.78 0.04
N GLN A 74 13.18 5.32 -0.12
CA GLN A 74 13.45 6.46 -1.01
C GLN A 74 13.67 6.09 -2.48
N GLU A 75 13.84 4.81 -2.81
CA GLU A 75 13.81 4.29 -4.18
C GLU A 75 12.39 4.10 -4.71
#